data_AF-A0A127SWZ6-F1
#
_entry.id   AF-A0A127SWZ6-F1
#
_cell.length_a   1.000
_cell.length_b   1.000
_cell.length_c   1.000
_cell.angle_alpha   90.00
_cell.angle_beta   90.00
_cell.angle_gamma   90.00
#
_symmetry.space_group_name_H-M   'P 1'
#
loop_
_entity.id
_entity.type
_entity.pdbx_description
1 polymer ?
#
loop_
_entity_poly.entity_id
_entity_poly.type
_entity_poly.pdbx_seq_one_letter_code
_entity_poly.pdbx_strand_id
1 'polypeptide(L)'
;MAKRLTDNINSQFFEAANRMTSKKARRKIVAYVESYDDVFFWRSVLGKFENEKRYFDIMLPTRNQHLDRGKKAAISSMLRGVGRDMIACVDADYDYLRQGSTESSQQMLENPYIFHTYAY
;
A
#
# COMPACT_ATOMS: atom_id res chain seq x y z
N MET A 1 -0.02 -23.75 -11.26
CA MET A 1 0.77 -22.53 -11.55
C MET A 1 1.80 -22.35 -10.45
N ALA A 2 3.07 -22.14 -10.80
CA ALA A 2 4.11 -21.87 -9.81
C ALA A 2 3.91 -20.45 -9.24
N LYS A 3 3.74 -20.33 -7.92
CA LYS A 3 3.69 -19.02 -7.25
C LYS A 3 5.07 -18.39 -7.31
N ARG A 4 5.16 -17.12 -7.74
CA ARG A 4 6.42 -16.37 -7.74
C ARG A 4 6.68 -15.85 -6.33
N LEU A 5 7.95 -15.64 -5.99
CA LEU A 5 8.34 -15.08 -4.69
C LEU A 5 7.67 -13.72 -4.43
N THR A 6 7.53 -12.93 -5.49
CA THR A 6 6.84 -11.62 -5.51
C THR A 6 5.38 -11.70 -5.09
N ASP A 7 4.70 -12.83 -5.34
CA ASP A 7 3.29 -13.00 -5.02
C ASP A 7 3.04 -13.21 -3.52
N ASN A 8 4.12 -13.40 -2.74
CA ASN A 8 4.07 -13.60 -1.29
C ASN A 8 4.55 -12.35 -0.51
N ILE A 9 4.90 -11.26 -1.20
CA ILE A 9 5.21 -9.98 -0.54
C ILE A 9 3.88 -9.30 -0.18
N ASN A 10 3.34 -9.66 0.97
CA ASN A 10 2.07 -9.15 1.51
C ASN A 10 2.24 -8.74 2.99
N SER A 11 1.17 -8.25 3.62
CA SER A 11 1.22 -7.83 5.02
C SER A 11 1.66 -8.95 5.98
N GLN A 12 1.37 -10.23 5.70
CA GLN A 12 1.79 -11.33 6.57
C GLN A 12 3.29 -11.56 6.49
N PHE A 13 3.89 -11.36 5.32
CA PHE A 13 5.34 -11.40 5.16
C PHE A 13 6.02 -10.33 6.02
N PHE A 14 5.55 -9.08 5.96
CA PHE A 14 6.09 -8.00 6.78
C PHE A 14 5.79 -8.19 8.27
N GLU A 15 4.64 -8.78 8.61
CA GLU A 15 4.34 -9.16 9.99
C GLU A 15 5.35 -10.18 10.53
N ALA A 16 5.61 -11.24 9.77
CA ALA A 16 6.60 -12.26 10.14
C ALA A 16 8.00 -11.65 10.26
N ALA A 17 8.39 -10.78 9.33
CA ALA A 17 9.66 -10.06 9.38
C ALA A 17 9.77 -9.20 10.66
N ASN A 18 8.72 -8.47 11.01
CA ASN A 18 8.67 -7.69 12.26
C ASN A 18 8.83 -8.59 13.50
N ARG A 19 8.22 -9.78 13.52
CA ARG A 19 8.34 -10.74 14.64
C ARG A 19 9.75 -11.35 14.79
N MET A 20 10.52 -11.39 13.71
CA MET A 20 11.92 -11.84 13.74
C MET A 20 12.90 -10.78 14.25
N THR A 21 12.47 -9.53 14.38
CA THR A 21 13.30 -8.45 14.94
C THR A 21 13.31 -8.48 16.47
N SER A 22 14.22 -7.70 17.08
CA SER A 22 14.29 -7.56 18.54
C SER A 22 12.97 -7.08 19.14
N LYS A 23 12.65 -7.52 20.36
CA LYS A 23 11.46 -7.06 21.11
C LYS A 23 11.43 -5.54 21.35
N LYS A 24 12.59 -4.87 21.26
CA LYS A 24 12.73 -3.42 21.39
C LYS A 24 12.71 -2.69 20.04
N ALA A 25 12.68 -3.40 18.93
CA ALA A 25 12.65 -2.78 17.61
C ALA A 25 11.29 -2.14 17.32
N ARG A 26 11.30 -0.99 16.65
CA ARG A 26 10.09 -0.35 16.15
C ARG A 26 9.48 -1.24 15.07
N ARG A 27 8.16 -1.41 15.09
CA ARG A 27 7.41 -2.14 14.06
C ARG A 27 7.44 -1.35 12.75
N LYS A 28 7.92 -1.98 11.67
CA LYS A 28 7.92 -1.40 10.33
C LYS A 28 6.57 -1.62 9.66
N ILE A 29 5.97 -0.56 9.15
CA ILE A 29 4.78 -0.63 8.29
C ILE A 29 5.20 -0.13 6.91
N VAL A 30 5.02 -0.94 5.88
CA VAL A 30 5.34 -0.53 4.50
C VAL A 30 4.15 0.19 3.91
N ALA A 31 4.36 1.40 3.41
CA ALA A 31 3.35 2.19 2.71
C ALA A 31 3.76 2.31 1.24
N TYR A 32 2.99 1.71 0.35
CA TYR A 32 3.23 1.87 -1.08
C TYR A 32 2.45 3.04 -1.63
N VAL A 33 3.14 3.88 -2.40
CA VAL A 33 2.56 5.04 -3.06
C VAL A 33 2.51 4.86 -4.57
N GLU A 34 1.56 5.51 -5.23
CA GLU A 34 1.34 5.38 -6.67
C GLU A 34 2.49 5.99 -7.50
N SER A 35 3.01 7.13 -7.07
CA SER A 35 4.06 7.85 -7.77
C SER A 35 5.15 8.39 -6.86
N TYR A 36 6.25 8.83 -7.47
CA TYR A 36 7.34 9.49 -6.73
C TYR A 36 6.89 10.83 -6.15
N ASP A 37 5.98 11.52 -6.83
CA ASP A 37 5.46 12.83 -6.40
C ASP A 37 4.66 12.70 -5.08
N ASP A 38 4.03 11.55 -4.86
CA ASP A 38 3.23 11.25 -3.67
C ASP A 38 4.10 10.92 -2.43
N VAL A 39 5.38 10.56 -2.63
CA VAL A 39 6.28 10.13 -1.55
C VAL A 39 6.38 11.20 -0.48
N PHE A 40 6.58 12.46 -0.87
CA PHE A 40 6.75 13.56 0.08
C PHE A 40 5.48 13.83 0.87
N PHE A 41 4.33 13.82 0.18
CA PHE A 41 3.02 14.01 0.80
C PHE A 41 2.76 12.93 1.84
N TRP A 42 2.84 11.65 1.46
CA TRP A 42 2.57 10.55 2.37
C TRP A 42 3.61 10.45 3.49
N ARG A 43 4.88 10.82 3.25
CA ARG A 43 5.88 10.92 4.32
C ARG A 43 5.47 11.94 5.38
N SER A 44 4.98 13.09 4.92
CA SER A 44 4.53 14.17 5.80
C SER A 44 3.29 13.80 6.60
N VAL A 45 2.36 13.04 6.02
CA VAL A 45 1.14 12.57 6.69
C VAL A 45 1.46 11.44 7.67
N LEU A 46 2.07 10.35 7.20
CA LEU A 46 2.35 9.15 8.00
C LEU A 46 3.40 9.39 9.08
N GLY A 47 4.34 10.30 8.81
CA GLY A 47 5.37 10.72 9.77
C GLY A 47 4.79 11.21 11.11
N LYS A 48 3.61 11.83 11.09
CA LYS A 48 2.91 12.31 12.31
C LYS A 48 2.44 11.17 13.21
N PHE A 49 2.34 9.95 12.68
CA PHE A 49 1.86 8.77 13.40
C PHE A 49 3.00 7.83 13.84
N GLU A 50 4.25 8.17 13.50
CA GLU A 50 5.43 7.46 13.97
C GLU A 50 5.68 7.69 15.46
N ASN A 51 6.23 6.69 16.13
CA ASN A 51 6.66 6.77 17.52
C ASN A 51 7.67 5.67 17.85
N GLU A 52 8.00 5.52 19.13
CA GLU A 52 8.93 4.49 19.65
C GLU A 52 8.49 3.05 19.37
N LYS A 53 7.23 2.82 18.98
CA LYS A 53 6.69 1.49 18.70
C LYS A 53 6.53 1.20 17.21
N ARG A 54 6.45 2.23 16.35
CA ARG A 54 6.23 2.04 14.90
C ARG A 54 6.83 3.13 14.02
N TYR A 55 7.10 2.78 12.78
CA TYR A 55 7.52 3.69 11.72
C TYR A 55 6.99 3.27 10.36
N PHE A 56 7.00 4.20 9.40
CA PHE A 56 6.54 3.94 8.04
C PHE A 56 7.71 3.98 7.06
N ASP A 57 7.78 2.94 6.24
CA ASP A 57 8.70 2.89 5.11
C ASP A 57 7.92 3.09 3.82
N ILE A 58 8.20 4.19 3.11
CA ILE A 58 7.47 4.56 1.91
C ILE A 58 8.19 4.02 0.70
N MET A 59 7.49 3.18 -0.06
CA MET A 59 8.04 2.45 -1.19
C MET A 59 7.22 2.70 -2.45
N LEU A 60 7.89 2.61 -3.59
CA LEU A 60 7.23 2.50 -4.88
C LEU A 60 6.98 1.02 -5.20
N PRO A 61 5.87 0.68 -5.86
CA PRO A 61 5.69 -0.67 -6.37
C PRO A 61 6.82 -0.98 -7.36
N THR A 62 7.54 -2.08 -7.16
CA THR A 62 8.66 -2.46 -8.02
C THR A 62 8.17 -2.67 -9.46
N ARG A 63 8.73 -1.90 -10.41
CA ARG A 63 8.39 -1.88 -11.84
C ARG A 63 8.12 -3.28 -12.41
N ASN A 64 6.88 -3.54 -12.81
CA ASN A 64 6.64 -4.32 -14.02
C ASN A 64 6.30 -3.31 -15.13
N GLN A 65 7.08 -3.36 -16.21
CA GLN A 65 7.05 -2.48 -17.37
C GLN A 65 5.63 -2.20 -17.89
N HIS A 66 5.44 -0.97 -18.37
CA HIS A 66 4.28 -0.38 -19.09
C HIS A 66 3.40 0.55 -18.27
N LEU A 67 3.83 1.82 -18.32
CA LEU A 67 3.43 2.94 -17.47
C LEU A 67 2.04 3.56 -17.73
N ASP A 68 1.28 3.15 -18.75
CA ASP A 68 0.05 3.89 -19.11
C ASP A 68 -1.26 3.13 -18.85
N ARG A 69 -1.23 1.81 -18.69
CA ARG A 69 -2.40 0.99 -18.29
C ARG A 69 -2.14 0.08 -17.07
N GLY A 70 -0.88 0.00 -16.62
CA GLY A 70 -0.41 -0.95 -15.62
C GLY A 70 -0.44 -0.49 -14.16
N LYS A 71 -0.57 0.82 -13.88
CA LYS A 71 -0.58 1.36 -12.49
C LYS A 71 -1.73 0.78 -11.67
N LYS A 72 -2.95 0.81 -12.22
CA LYS A 72 -4.13 0.21 -11.59
C LYS A 72 -4.01 -1.30 -11.41
N ALA A 73 -3.37 -2.01 -12.34
CA ALA A 73 -3.19 -3.46 -12.24
C ALA A 73 -2.13 -3.84 -11.19
N ALA A 74 -1.03 -3.08 -11.12
CA ALA A 74 0.03 -3.27 -10.13
C ALA A 74 -0.49 -2.95 -8.72
N ILE A 75 -1.20 -1.83 -8.57
CA ILE A 75 -1.90 -1.47 -7.34
C ILE A 75 -2.93 -2.56 -7.01
N SER A 76 -3.82 -2.94 -7.92
CA SER A 76 -4.85 -3.97 -7.67
C SER A 76 -4.29 -5.32 -7.21
N SER A 77 -3.18 -5.77 -7.80
CA SER A 77 -2.49 -6.98 -7.32
C SER A 77 -1.96 -6.80 -5.90
N MET A 78 -1.48 -5.60 -5.58
CA MET A 78 -0.95 -5.26 -4.26
C MET A 78 -2.06 -5.05 -3.21
N LEU A 79 -3.22 -4.50 -3.61
CA LEU A 79 -4.40 -4.28 -2.77
C LEU A 79 -4.98 -5.57 -2.19
N ARG A 80 -4.71 -6.73 -2.83
CA ARG A 80 -5.10 -8.02 -2.26
C ARG A 80 -4.22 -8.47 -1.10
N GLY A 81 -3.03 -7.90 -0.98
CA GLY A 81 -2.02 -8.27 0.03
C GLY A 81 -1.85 -7.27 1.17
N VAL A 82 -2.58 -6.14 1.16
CA VAL A 82 -2.47 -5.13 2.21
C VAL A 82 -3.05 -5.63 3.54
N GLY A 83 -2.59 -5.00 4.62
CA GLY A 83 -2.93 -5.35 5.99
C GLY A 83 -2.18 -4.46 6.97
N ARG A 84 -2.13 -4.87 8.24
CA ARG A 84 -1.60 -4.07 9.34
C ARG A 84 -0.16 -3.58 9.12
N ASP A 85 0.67 -4.34 8.41
CA ASP A 85 2.09 -4.04 8.20
C ASP A 85 2.43 -3.66 6.75
N MET A 86 1.41 -3.58 5.89
CA MET A 86 1.55 -3.20 4.50
C MET A 86 0.30 -2.47 4.05
N ILE A 87 0.37 -1.15 3.88
CA ILE A 87 -0.74 -0.31 3.45
C ILE A 87 -0.50 0.19 2.02
N ALA A 88 -1.58 0.57 1.35
CA ALA A 88 -1.52 1.24 0.05
C ALA A 88 -2.04 2.68 0.18
N CYS A 89 -1.40 3.58 -0.54
CA CYS A 89 -1.67 5.01 -0.56
C CYS A 89 -1.84 5.43 -2.02
N VAL A 90 -3.07 5.72 -2.44
CA VAL A 90 -3.44 5.88 -3.86
C VAL A 90 -4.36 7.08 -4.06
N ASP A 91 -4.46 7.58 -5.29
CA ASP A 91 -5.42 8.62 -5.64
C ASP A 91 -6.73 7.97 -6.11
N ALA A 92 -7.86 8.32 -5.49
CA ALA A 92 -9.13 7.64 -5.74
C ALA A 92 -9.95 8.25 -6.89
N ASP A 93 -9.47 9.30 -7.56
CA ASP A 93 -10.24 10.19 -8.45
C ASP A 93 -11.21 9.43 -9.39
N TYR A 94 -10.73 8.41 -10.08
CA TYR A 94 -11.55 7.67 -11.05
C TYR A 94 -12.51 6.65 -10.40
N ASP A 95 -12.10 6.02 -9.32
CA ASP A 95 -12.88 4.99 -8.63
C ASP A 95 -13.95 5.60 -7.72
N TYR A 96 -13.69 6.79 -7.18
CA TYR A 96 -14.66 7.61 -6.48
C TYR A 96 -15.77 8.10 -7.40
N LEU A 97 -15.43 8.65 -8.58
CA LEU A 97 -16.41 9.04 -9.61
C LEU A 97 -17.31 7.87 -10.04
N ARG A 98 -16.77 6.66 -9.96
CA ARG A 98 -17.46 5.42 -10.32
C ARG A 98 -18.21 4.77 -9.17
N GLN A 99 -18.15 5.33 -7.95
CA GLN A 99 -18.88 4.92 -6.74
C GLN A 99 -18.95 3.39 -6.52
N GLY A 100 -17.86 2.66 -6.73
CA GLY A 100 -17.88 1.20 -6.53
C GLY A 100 -18.65 0.43 -7.61
N SER A 101 -18.86 1.00 -8.81
CA SER A 101 -19.54 0.33 -9.94
C SER A 101 -18.89 -0.97 -10.43
N THR A 102 -17.71 -1.32 -9.91
CA THR A 102 -17.06 -2.61 -10.15
C THR A 102 -16.58 -3.19 -8.82
N GLU A 103 -16.54 -4.52 -8.71
CA GLU A 103 -16.09 -5.22 -7.50
C GLU A 103 -14.70 -4.76 -7.04
N SER A 104 -13.77 -4.52 -7.97
CA SER A 104 -12.43 -3.99 -7.68
C SER A 104 -12.47 -2.58 -7.09
N SER A 105 -13.38 -1.73 -7.57
CA SER A 105 -13.58 -0.37 -7.04
C SER A 105 -14.18 -0.42 -5.63
N GLN A 106 -15.14 -1.31 -5.38
CA GLN A 106 -15.70 -1.53 -4.05
C GLN A 106 -14.65 -2.04 -3.04
N GLN A 107 -13.86 -3.06 -3.41
CA GLN A 107 -12.75 -3.55 -2.58
C GLN A 107 -11.72 -2.45 -2.28
N MET A 108 -11.48 -1.55 -3.24
CA MET A 108 -10.57 -0.44 -3.05
C MET A 108 -11.11 0.60 -2.05
N LEU A 109 -12.41 0.87 -2.08
CA LEU A 109 -13.07 1.85 -1.21
C LEU A 109 -13.33 1.32 0.21
N GLU A 110 -13.59 0.02 0.37
CA GLU A 110 -13.97 -0.58 1.68
C GLU A 110 -12.79 -1.11 2.49
N ASN A 111 -11.60 -1.27 1.88
CA ASN A 111 -10.46 -1.86 2.58
C ASN A 111 -9.78 -0.85 3.51
N PRO A 112 -9.74 -1.09 4.83
CA PRO A 112 -9.21 -0.15 5.83
C PRO A 112 -7.69 0.05 5.77
N TYR A 113 -6.98 -0.73 4.95
CA TYR A 113 -5.53 -0.63 4.75
C TYR A 113 -5.18 0.09 3.44
N ILE A 114 -6.18 0.68 2.76
CA ILE A 114 -5.99 1.53 1.59
C ILE A 114 -6.39 2.96 1.96
N PHE A 115 -5.45 3.87 1.79
CA PHE A 115 -5.63 5.29 2.05
C PHE A 115 -5.71 6.05 0.73
N HIS A 116 -6.69 6.93 0.66
CA HIS A 116 -7.02 7.67 -0.54
C HIS A 116 -6.79 9.16 -0.33
N THR A 117 -6.19 9.82 -1.31
CA THR A 117 -6.41 11.26 -1.48
C THR A 117 -7.78 11.44 -2.16
N TYR A 118 -8.54 12.43 -1.72
CA TYR A 118 -9.80 12.82 -2.34
C TYR A 118 -9.63 14.22 -2.93
N ALA A 119 -9.76 14.37 -4.24
CA ALA A 119 -10.00 15.66 -4.86
C ALA A 119 -11.50 15.99 -4.81
N TYR A 120 -11.82 17.21 -4.38
CA TYR A 120 -13.18 17.77 -4.34
C TYR A 120 -13.50 18.52 -5.64
#